data_AF-A0A7S1Q9L5-F1
#
_entry.id   AF-A0A7S1Q9L5-F1
#
_cell.length_a   1.000
_cell.length_b   1.000
_cell.length_c   1.000
_cell.angle_alpha   90.00
_cell.angle_beta   90.00
_cell.angle_gamma   90.00
#
_symmetry.space_group_name_H-M   'P 1'
#
loop_
_entity.id
_entity.type
_entity.pdbx_description
1 polymer ?
#
loop_
_entity_poly.entity_id
_entity_poly.type
_entity_poly.pdbx_seq_one_letter_code
_entity_poly.pdbx_strand_id
1 'polypeptide(L)'
;CIEDFNWCLGSTRVPCAGRDIVVKASPPRATHAHAVVFCHGRPFELPLLGPGWTLSFAAAKKELASIRRRAEELPPLRVGAMTYLHRDDWATVRAKLLTNATNRLAIHQIESALFVLSLDDGMPGDDNPDTIHTLMHGHAAAAAEARSWGHLNRWWDKGLHLHT
;
A
#
# COMPACT_ATOMS: atom_id res chain seq x y z
N CYS A 1 23.66 -16.24 6.66
CA CYS A 1 22.18 -16.25 6.62
C CYS A 1 21.72 -14.81 6.38
N ILE A 2 21.19 -14.50 5.19
CA ILE A 2 20.73 -13.16 4.73
C ILE A 2 19.46 -13.35 3.86
N GLU A 3 18.86 -14.54 3.91
CA GLU A 3 17.84 -14.96 2.95
C GLU A 3 16.50 -14.26 3.17
N ASP A 4 16.19 -13.90 4.43
CA ASP A 4 15.00 -13.14 4.79
C ASP A 4 14.96 -11.74 4.17
N PHE A 5 16.13 -11.09 4.00
CA PHE A 5 16.21 -9.78 3.34
C PHE A 5 15.77 -9.83 1.89
N ASN A 6 15.89 -10.98 1.23
CA ASN A 6 15.36 -11.13 -0.12
C ASN A 6 13.85 -10.92 -0.11
N TRP A 7 13.13 -11.32 0.95
CA TRP A 7 11.68 -11.25 1.02
C TRP A 7 11.11 -9.93 1.55
N CYS A 8 11.94 -9.01 2.06
CA CYS A 8 11.46 -7.71 2.55
C CYS A 8 10.82 -6.85 1.45
N LEU A 9 11.37 -6.88 0.22
CA LEU A 9 10.90 -6.07 -0.90
C LEU A 9 10.25 -6.92 -2.00
N GLY A 10 9.18 -6.38 -2.57
CA GLY A 10 8.47 -7.00 -3.70
C GLY A 10 7.71 -8.27 -3.35
N SER A 11 7.49 -8.53 -2.06
CA SER A 11 6.69 -9.64 -1.57
C SER A 11 5.27 -9.19 -1.22
N THR A 12 4.31 -10.07 -1.48
CA THR A 12 2.91 -9.88 -1.11
C THR A 12 2.31 -11.21 -0.71
N ARG A 13 1.60 -11.23 0.42
CA ARG A 13 0.80 -12.36 0.89
C ARG A 13 -0.54 -12.36 0.15
N VAL A 14 -0.77 -13.37 -0.69
CA VAL A 14 -2.02 -13.52 -1.44
C VAL A 14 -2.97 -14.41 -0.65
N PRO A 15 -4.20 -13.94 -0.32
CA PRO A 15 -5.18 -14.76 0.37
C PRO A 15 -5.69 -15.89 -0.53
N CYS A 16 -5.77 -17.10 0.00
CA CYS A 16 -6.26 -18.28 -0.71
C CYS A 16 -7.08 -19.16 0.23
N ALA A 17 -8.05 -19.90 -0.30
CA ALA A 17 -8.86 -20.82 0.50
C ALA A 17 -7.97 -21.84 1.23
N GLY A 18 -8.09 -21.92 2.54
CA GLY A 18 -7.36 -22.87 3.41
C GLY A 18 -5.93 -22.44 3.75
N ARG A 19 -5.13 -21.96 2.78
CA ARG A 19 -3.77 -21.48 3.06
C ARG A 19 -3.32 -20.39 2.10
N ASP A 20 -2.96 -19.24 2.67
CA ASP A 20 -2.35 -18.13 1.95
C ASP A 20 -0.97 -18.49 1.39
N ILE A 21 -0.59 -17.81 0.30
CA ILE A 21 0.71 -17.96 -0.34
C ILE A 21 1.45 -16.62 -0.33
N VAL A 22 2.78 -16.66 -0.27
CA VAL A 22 3.61 -15.46 -0.43
C VAL A 22 4.18 -15.46 -1.83
N VAL A 23 3.93 -14.39 -2.57
CA VAL A 23 4.39 -14.20 -3.94
C VAL A 23 5.45 -13.11 -3.95
N LYS A 24 6.52 -13.34 -4.69
CA LYS A 24 7.56 -12.34 -4.96
C LYS A 24 7.49 -11.90 -6.41
N ALA A 25 7.11 -10.65 -6.63
CA ALA A 25 6.90 -10.13 -7.97
C ALA A 25 8.19 -9.58 -8.61
N SER A 26 9.13 -9.05 -7.81
CA SER A 26 10.37 -8.48 -8.32
C SER A 26 11.54 -9.46 -8.15
N PRO A 27 12.12 -9.98 -9.25
CA PRO A 27 13.37 -10.72 -9.18
C PRO A 27 14.55 -9.79 -8.81
N PRO A 28 15.68 -10.31 -8.31
CA PRO A 28 16.86 -9.54 -7.87
C PRO A 28 17.54 -8.65 -8.94
N ARG A 29 17.01 -8.60 -10.17
CA ARG A 29 17.58 -7.88 -11.33
C ARG A 29 16.50 -7.21 -12.19
N ALA A 30 15.40 -6.80 -11.58
CA ALA A 30 14.34 -6.10 -12.30
C ALA A 30 14.87 -4.80 -12.92
N THR A 31 14.61 -4.60 -14.21
CA THR A 31 14.96 -3.37 -14.95
C THR A 31 13.94 -2.24 -14.75
N HIS A 32 12.84 -2.56 -14.07
CA HIS A 32 11.75 -1.66 -13.73
C HIS A 32 11.26 -2.01 -12.32
N ALA A 33 11.00 -1.00 -11.49
CA ALA A 33 10.37 -1.20 -10.21
C ALA A 33 9.58 0.05 -9.79
N HIS A 34 8.52 -0.16 -9.05
CA HIS A 34 7.63 0.88 -8.56
C HIS A 34 7.25 0.63 -7.09
N ALA A 35 6.81 1.67 -6.43
CA ALA A 35 6.05 1.59 -5.19
C ALA A 35 4.58 1.92 -5.47
N VAL A 36 3.70 1.55 -4.55
CA VAL A 36 2.34 2.09 -4.53
C VAL A 36 2.18 3.03 -3.35
N VAL A 37 1.68 4.23 -3.63
CA VAL A 37 1.36 5.25 -2.63
C VAL A 37 -0.14 5.23 -2.39
N PHE A 38 -0.57 5.01 -1.16
CA PHE A 38 -1.96 5.17 -0.74
C PHE A 38 -2.18 6.59 -0.21
N CYS A 39 -3.17 7.27 -0.77
CA CYS A 39 -3.63 8.57 -0.29
C CYS A 39 -5.15 8.62 -0.41
N HIS A 40 -5.84 8.99 0.67
CA HIS A 40 -7.31 8.99 0.80
C HIS A 40 -7.95 7.65 0.39
N GLY A 41 -7.28 6.55 0.74
CA GLY A 41 -7.67 5.17 0.44
C GLY A 41 -7.46 4.73 -1.01
N ARG A 42 -6.90 5.61 -1.85
CA ARG A 42 -6.67 5.35 -3.26
C ARG A 42 -5.19 5.00 -3.54
N PRO A 43 -4.92 3.91 -4.27
CA PRO A 43 -3.56 3.56 -4.68
C PRO A 43 -3.12 4.38 -5.90
N PHE A 44 -1.88 4.86 -5.87
CA PHE A 44 -1.19 5.53 -6.97
C PHE A 44 0.16 4.86 -7.21
N GLU A 45 0.50 4.65 -8.47
CA GLU A 45 1.81 4.12 -8.85
C GLU A 45 2.88 5.22 -8.73
N LEU A 46 4.01 4.88 -8.11
CA LEU A 46 5.21 5.69 -8.05
C LEU A 46 6.38 4.91 -8.68
N PRO A 47 6.74 5.20 -9.94
CA PRO A 47 7.90 4.59 -10.59
C PRO A 47 9.19 4.94 -9.85
N LEU A 48 9.97 3.94 -9.44
CA LEU A 48 11.21 4.13 -8.68
C LEU A 48 12.46 3.97 -9.53
N LEU A 49 12.43 3.03 -10.48
CA LEU A 49 13.52 2.81 -11.41
C LEU A 49 12.99 2.31 -12.75
N GLY A 50 13.73 2.64 -13.79
CA GLY A 50 13.49 2.16 -15.15
C GLY A 50 14.82 1.99 -15.92
N PRO A 51 14.77 1.78 -17.23
CA PRO A 51 15.96 1.52 -18.04
C PRO A 51 16.90 2.72 -18.02
N GLY A 52 17.99 2.61 -17.25
CA GLY A 52 19.03 3.63 -17.16
C GLY A 52 18.71 4.83 -16.24
N TRP A 53 17.63 4.78 -15.44
CA TRP A 53 17.30 5.87 -14.52
C TRP A 53 16.73 5.37 -13.20
N THR A 54 16.93 6.18 -12.15
CA THR A 54 16.35 6.00 -10.82
C THR A 54 15.68 7.30 -10.39
N LEU A 55 14.61 7.20 -9.61
CA LEU A 55 13.87 8.35 -9.13
C LEU A 55 14.72 9.12 -8.13
N SER A 56 15.04 10.38 -8.45
CA SER A 56 15.75 11.25 -7.51
C SER A 56 14.85 11.67 -6.35
N PHE A 57 15.44 12.02 -5.21
CA PHE A 57 14.68 12.51 -4.06
C PHE A 57 13.81 13.73 -4.38
N ALA A 58 14.35 14.68 -5.17
CA ALA A 58 13.60 15.87 -5.59
C ALA A 58 12.40 15.51 -6.47
N ALA A 59 12.57 14.55 -7.39
CA ALA A 59 11.47 14.05 -8.22
C ALA A 59 10.42 13.31 -7.37
N ALA A 60 10.85 12.45 -6.45
CA ALA A 60 9.97 11.75 -5.52
C ALA A 60 9.11 12.74 -4.70
N LYS A 61 9.73 13.77 -4.12
CA LYS A 61 9.01 14.80 -3.35
C LYS A 61 7.95 15.51 -4.21
N LYS A 62 8.29 15.84 -5.47
CA LYS A 62 7.36 16.47 -6.42
C LYS A 62 6.20 15.54 -6.77
N GLU A 63 6.47 14.27 -7.03
CA GLU A 63 5.44 13.27 -7.36
C GLU A 63 4.51 13.00 -6.18
N LEU A 64 5.04 12.89 -4.95
CA LEU A 64 4.21 12.72 -3.75
C LEU A 64 3.27 13.92 -3.53
N ALA A 65 3.78 15.15 -3.72
CA ALA A 65 2.93 16.34 -3.65
C ALA A 65 1.85 16.35 -4.76
N SER A 66 2.20 15.88 -5.96
CA SER A 66 1.25 15.72 -7.07
C SER A 66 0.17 14.68 -6.77
N ILE A 67 0.56 13.53 -6.20
CA ILE A 67 -0.35 12.46 -5.76
C ILE A 67 -1.33 12.99 -4.73
N ARG A 68 -0.87 13.74 -3.71
CA ARG A 68 -1.75 14.32 -2.69
C ARG A 68 -2.80 15.25 -3.30
N ARG A 69 -2.40 16.17 -4.19
CA ARG A 69 -3.34 17.05 -4.90
C ARG A 69 -4.36 16.26 -5.73
N ARG A 70 -3.93 15.22 -6.45
CA ARG A 70 -4.83 14.36 -7.23
C ARG A 70 -5.79 13.56 -6.35
N ALA A 71 -5.38 13.18 -5.14
CA ALA A 71 -6.24 12.46 -4.20
C ALA A 71 -7.36 13.36 -3.68
N GLU A 72 -7.10 14.64 -3.42
CA GLU A 72 -8.11 15.63 -2.99
C GLU A 72 -9.25 15.83 -4.01
N GLU A 73 -8.96 15.65 -5.30
CA GLU A 73 -9.93 15.82 -6.40
C GLU A 73 -10.78 14.57 -6.67
N LEU A 74 -10.46 13.43 -6.04
CA LEU A 74 -11.08 12.14 -6.31
C LEU A 74 -11.90 11.64 -5.11
N PRO A 75 -13.00 10.91 -5.34
CA PRO A 75 -13.69 10.26 -4.24
C PRO A 75 -12.79 9.19 -3.60
N PRO A 76 -12.86 9.04 -2.27
CA PRO A 76 -12.05 8.05 -1.55
C PRO A 76 -12.45 6.64 -1.95
N LEU A 77 -11.45 5.75 -2.00
CA LEU A 77 -11.67 4.33 -2.26
C LEU A 77 -11.40 3.52 -0.99
N ARG A 78 -12.20 2.49 -0.73
CA ARG A 78 -12.07 1.66 0.50
C ARG A 78 -11.51 0.28 0.20
N VAL A 79 -10.71 0.14 -0.86
CA VAL A 79 -10.20 -1.17 -1.30
C VAL A 79 -9.22 -1.76 -0.29
N GLY A 80 -8.39 -0.92 0.33
CA GLY A 80 -7.42 -1.33 1.34
C GLY A 80 -8.05 -1.95 2.59
N ALA A 81 -9.22 -1.45 3.00
CA ALA A 81 -9.93 -1.95 4.19
C ALA A 81 -10.30 -3.43 4.09
N MET A 82 -10.53 -3.95 2.88
CA MET A 82 -10.88 -5.35 2.67
C MET A 82 -9.74 -6.31 3.03
N THR A 83 -8.48 -5.84 3.02
CA THR A 83 -7.31 -6.64 3.41
C THR A 83 -7.24 -6.92 4.92
N TYR A 84 -8.06 -6.23 5.72
CA TYR A 84 -8.20 -6.45 7.17
C TYR A 84 -9.18 -7.58 7.53
N LEU A 85 -10.02 -8.01 6.58
CA LEU A 85 -11.00 -9.05 6.83
C LEU A 85 -10.33 -10.38 7.22
N HIS A 86 -11.13 -11.27 7.83
CA HIS A 86 -10.73 -12.65 8.03
C HIS A 86 -10.22 -13.26 6.70
N ARG A 87 -9.19 -14.12 6.75
CA ARG A 87 -8.44 -14.51 5.55
C ARG A 87 -9.30 -15.23 4.51
N ASP A 88 -10.21 -16.08 4.95
CA ASP A 88 -11.16 -16.76 4.05
C ASP A 88 -12.19 -15.80 3.44
N ASP A 89 -12.62 -14.79 4.21
CA ASP A 89 -13.52 -13.75 3.70
C ASP A 89 -12.80 -12.88 2.68
N TRP A 90 -11.57 -12.48 2.97
CA TRP A 90 -10.74 -11.72 2.04
C TRP A 90 -10.43 -12.52 0.78
N ALA A 91 -10.12 -13.83 0.89
CA ALA A 91 -9.94 -14.70 -0.27
C ALA A 91 -11.18 -14.71 -1.17
N THR A 92 -12.37 -14.80 -0.56
CA THR A 92 -13.66 -14.79 -1.26
C THR A 92 -13.93 -13.44 -1.93
N VAL A 93 -13.71 -12.33 -1.23
CA VAL A 93 -13.93 -10.98 -1.76
C VAL A 93 -12.91 -10.66 -2.86
N ARG A 94 -11.64 -11.01 -2.68
CA ARG A 94 -10.58 -10.85 -3.69
C ARG A 94 -10.93 -11.62 -4.97
N ALA A 95 -11.39 -12.86 -4.86
CA ALA A 95 -11.82 -13.64 -6.02
C ALA A 95 -12.93 -12.93 -6.82
N LYS A 96 -13.90 -12.32 -6.13
CA LYS A 96 -14.94 -11.49 -6.77
C LYS A 96 -14.36 -10.24 -7.43
N LEU A 97 -13.45 -9.52 -6.77
CA LEU A 97 -12.81 -8.32 -7.32
C LEU A 97 -12.03 -8.63 -8.61
N LEU A 98 -11.34 -9.77 -8.67
CA LEU A 98 -10.55 -10.18 -9.83
C LEU A 98 -11.40 -10.59 -11.05
N THR A 99 -12.72 -10.70 -10.94
CA THR A 99 -13.57 -10.91 -12.12
C THR A 99 -13.53 -9.69 -13.07
N ASN A 100 -13.38 -8.49 -12.51
CA ASN A 100 -13.27 -7.25 -13.28
C ASN A 100 -11.82 -7.00 -13.75
N ALA A 101 -11.64 -6.71 -15.04
CA ALA A 101 -10.31 -6.49 -15.64
C ALA A 101 -9.54 -5.29 -15.07
N THR A 102 -10.23 -4.18 -14.81
CA THR A 102 -9.65 -2.98 -14.21
C THR A 102 -9.15 -3.28 -12.79
N ASN A 103 -9.95 -4.00 -12.00
CA ASN A 103 -9.57 -4.39 -10.65
C ASN A 103 -8.39 -5.37 -10.65
N ARG A 104 -8.35 -6.34 -11.57
CA ARG A 104 -7.18 -7.23 -11.70
C ARG A 104 -5.90 -6.46 -11.95
N LEU A 105 -5.93 -5.50 -12.88
CA LEU A 105 -4.75 -4.71 -13.19
C LEU A 105 -4.31 -3.87 -11.99
N ALA A 106 -5.26 -3.22 -11.32
CA ALA A 106 -4.97 -2.42 -10.12
C ALA A 106 -4.41 -3.26 -8.97
N ILE A 107 -5.01 -4.43 -8.68
CA ILE A 107 -4.52 -5.35 -7.65
C ILE A 107 -3.13 -5.86 -8.02
N HIS A 108 -2.92 -6.26 -9.28
CA HIS A 108 -1.61 -6.69 -9.75
C HIS A 108 -0.56 -5.59 -9.60
N GLN A 109 -0.88 -4.32 -9.87
CA GLN A 109 0.03 -3.19 -9.63
C GLN A 109 0.43 -3.06 -8.15
N ILE A 110 -0.50 -3.27 -7.22
CA ILE A 110 -0.22 -3.24 -5.77
C ILE A 110 0.64 -4.46 -5.35
N GLU A 111 0.24 -5.66 -5.79
CA GLU A 111 0.93 -6.91 -5.48
C GLU A 111 2.35 -6.94 -6.07
N SER A 112 2.58 -6.27 -7.19
CA SER A 112 3.89 -6.23 -7.86
C SER A 112 4.85 -5.14 -7.37
N ALA A 113 4.36 -4.14 -6.63
CA ALA A 113 5.19 -3.06 -6.11
C ALA A 113 6.30 -3.56 -5.15
N LEU A 114 7.40 -2.81 -4.99
CA LEU A 114 8.43 -3.15 -4.01
C LEU A 114 7.93 -2.99 -2.58
N PHE A 115 7.21 -1.90 -2.32
CA PHE A 115 6.62 -1.59 -1.02
C PHE A 115 5.40 -0.69 -1.22
N VAL A 116 4.62 -0.54 -0.15
CA VAL A 116 3.51 0.42 -0.08
C VAL A 116 3.89 1.59 0.82
N LEU A 117 3.49 2.81 0.45
CA LEU A 117 3.66 4.04 1.23
C LEU A 117 2.29 4.65 1.53
N SER A 118 1.93 4.84 2.79
CA SER A 118 0.72 5.56 3.19
C SER A 118 1.03 7.02 3.45
N LEU A 119 0.33 7.91 2.74
CA LEU A 119 0.26 9.33 3.08
C LEU A 119 -0.92 9.53 4.02
N ASP A 120 -0.67 9.48 5.33
CA ASP A 120 -1.70 9.65 6.34
C ASP A 120 -1.86 11.11 6.72
N ASP A 121 -3.10 11.59 6.79
CA ASP A 121 -3.40 12.92 7.28
C ASP A 121 -3.56 12.88 8.80
N GLY A 122 -2.89 13.81 9.49
CA GLY A 122 -3.10 14.02 10.92
C GLY A 122 -2.56 12.90 11.81
N MET A 123 -1.41 12.31 11.45
CA MET A 123 -0.71 11.40 12.36
C MET A 123 -0.44 12.12 13.70
N PRO A 124 -0.75 11.49 14.84
CA PRO A 124 -0.44 12.08 16.13
C PRO A 124 1.09 12.27 16.25
N GLY A 125 1.53 13.28 17.01
CA GLY A 125 2.96 13.51 17.21
C GLY A 125 3.65 12.30 17.86
N ASP A 126 4.98 12.22 17.72
CA ASP A 126 5.77 11.05 18.14
C ASP A 126 5.56 10.64 19.61
N ASP A 127 5.27 11.60 20.49
CA ASP A 127 5.06 11.38 21.93
C ASP A 127 3.62 10.94 22.29
N ASN A 128 2.73 10.82 21.31
CA ASN A 128 1.34 10.40 21.54
C ASN A 128 1.22 8.86 21.46
N PRO A 129 0.67 8.18 22.50
CA PRO A 129 0.41 6.74 22.44
C PRO A 129 -0.49 6.31 21.27
N ASP A 130 -1.36 7.20 20.78
CA ASP A 130 -2.23 6.95 19.63
C ASP A 130 -1.43 6.75 18.33
N THR A 131 -0.20 7.24 18.23
CA THR A 131 0.69 7.03 17.08
C THR A 131 0.90 5.55 16.82
N ILE A 132 1.11 4.75 17.88
CA ILE A 132 1.25 3.29 17.76
C ILE A 132 -0.04 2.67 17.21
N HIS A 133 -1.20 3.13 17.65
CA HIS A 133 -2.49 2.66 17.15
C HIS A 133 -2.71 3.02 15.67
N THR A 134 -2.33 4.22 15.26
CA THR A 134 -2.36 4.63 13.85
C THR A 134 -1.44 3.76 12.98
N LEU A 135 -0.24 3.43 13.47
CA LEU A 135 0.70 2.57 12.76
C LEU A 135 0.20 1.12 12.69
N MET A 136 -0.28 0.56 13.80
CA MET A 136 -0.66 -0.85 13.90
C MET A 136 -1.95 -1.20 13.16
N HIS A 137 -2.97 -0.34 13.21
CA HIS A 137 -4.28 -0.66 12.63
C HIS A 137 -4.96 0.51 11.91
N GLY A 138 -4.26 1.66 11.78
CA GLY A 138 -4.78 2.81 11.03
C GLY A 138 -5.85 3.59 11.79
N HIS A 139 -5.93 3.45 13.12
CA HIS A 139 -6.86 4.23 13.93
C HIS A 139 -6.54 5.72 13.90
N ALA A 140 -7.59 6.51 13.85
CA ALA A 140 -7.52 7.95 13.91
C ALA A 140 -7.59 8.40 15.36
N ALA A 141 -6.73 9.32 15.78
CA ALA A 141 -6.98 10.04 17.02
C ALA A 141 -8.35 10.75 16.94
N ALA A 142 -9.10 10.73 18.06
CA ALA A 142 -10.47 11.25 18.14
C ALA A 142 -10.64 12.71 17.66
N ALA A 143 -9.58 13.52 17.66
CA ALA A 143 -9.61 14.89 17.16
C ALA A 143 -9.64 15.02 15.62
N ALA A 144 -9.36 13.94 14.88
CA ALA A 144 -9.25 13.92 13.41
C ALA A 144 -10.41 13.15 12.71
N GLU A 145 -11.44 12.75 13.45
CA GLU A 145 -12.54 11.88 13.00
C GLU A 145 -13.20 12.32 11.67
N ALA A 146 -13.21 13.62 11.37
CA ALA A 146 -13.82 14.13 10.15
C ALA A 146 -13.05 13.83 8.84
N ARG A 147 -11.77 13.43 8.90
CA ARG A 147 -10.91 13.21 7.70
C ARG A 147 -9.95 12.03 7.83
N SER A 148 -10.22 11.07 8.70
CA SER A 148 -9.24 10.01 8.96
C SER A 148 -9.24 8.93 7.89
N TRP A 149 -8.32 9.05 6.93
CA TRP A 149 -8.11 8.05 5.88
C TRP A 149 -7.13 6.93 6.28
N GLY A 150 -6.55 6.98 7.49
CA GLY A 150 -5.47 6.10 7.94
C GLY A 150 -5.77 4.61 7.72
N HIS A 151 -6.88 4.10 8.23
CA HIS A 151 -7.31 2.71 8.05
C HIS A 151 -7.59 2.32 6.58
N LEU A 152 -7.88 3.30 5.71
CA LEU A 152 -8.15 3.08 4.28
C LEU A 152 -6.88 3.11 3.43
N ASN A 153 -5.85 3.82 3.90
CA ASN A 153 -4.57 3.97 3.22
C ASN A 153 -3.69 2.71 3.30
N ARG A 154 -4.25 1.53 3.53
CA ARG A 154 -3.48 0.33 3.88
C ARG A 154 -3.60 -0.80 2.87
N TRP A 155 -2.58 -1.66 2.83
CA TRP A 155 -2.61 -2.94 2.14
C TRP A 155 -1.85 -3.98 2.97
N TRP A 156 -2.56 -4.63 3.91
CA TRP A 156 -1.96 -5.49 4.95
C TRP A 156 -1.28 -6.76 4.42
N ASP A 157 -1.57 -7.10 3.17
CA ASP A 157 -0.92 -8.21 2.48
C ASP A 157 0.52 -7.89 2.04
N LYS A 158 0.92 -6.61 2.01
CA LYS A 158 2.25 -6.22 1.52
C LYS A 158 3.35 -6.56 2.53
N GLY A 159 4.47 -7.10 2.07
CA GLY A 159 5.60 -7.44 2.94
C GLY A 159 6.28 -6.23 3.60
N LEU A 160 6.29 -5.07 2.93
CA LEU A 160 6.77 -3.82 3.50
C LEU A 160 5.79 -2.68 3.25
N HIS A 161 5.46 -1.99 4.34
CA HIS A 161 4.54 -0.88 4.37
C HIS A 161 5.13 0.26 5.21
N LEU A 162 5.29 1.43 4.59
CA LEU A 162 5.82 2.64 5.21
C LEU A 162 4.69 3.65 5.43
N HIS A 163 4.78 4.42 6.50
CA HIS A 163 3.79 5.44 6.88
C HIS A 163 4.49 6.80 7.02
N THR A 164 3.80 7.87 6.64
CA THR A 164 4.24 9.26 6.76
C THR A 164 3.16 10.12 7.37
#